data_AF-A0A3D5J189-F1
#
_entry.id   AF-A0A3D5J189-F1
#
_cell.length_a   1.000
_cell.length_b   1.000
_cell.length_c   1.000
_cell.angle_alpha   90.00
_cell.angle_beta   90.00
_cell.angle_gamma   90.00
#
_symmetry.space_group_name_H-M   'P 1'
#
loop_
_entity.id
_entity.type
_entity.pdbx_description
1 polymer ?
#
loop_
_entity_poly.entity_id
_entity_poly.type
_entity_poly.pdbx_seq_one_letter_code
_entity_poly.pdbx_strand_id
1 'polypeptide(L)'
;DMTAKRAVPMEKDYFTLMDYSAKWDVIPTMLTQNHTRLVKGFMGQTTAYNPDNIKANVLVMGENKVNGEARYIHGVKGKGFFTFYGGHDPEDYQHRVGDPKTELELHPNSPGYRLILNNVLFPAAKKKKKKT
;
A
#
# COMPACT_ATOMS: atom_id res chain seq x y z
N ASP A 1 4.01 -14.72 5.29
CA ASP A 1 4.45 -13.47 4.65
C ASP A 1 5.94 -13.60 4.32
N MET A 2 6.64 -12.51 3.98
CA MET A 2 8.06 -12.52 3.63
C MET A 2 9.00 -12.21 4.81
N THR A 3 8.48 -12.07 6.03
CA THR A 3 9.20 -11.50 7.18
C THR A 3 10.54 -12.21 7.47
N ALA A 4 10.59 -13.54 7.38
CA ALA A 4 11.83 -14.30 7.61
C ALA A 4 12.74 -14.45 6.37
N LYS A 5 12.26 -14.09 5.17
CA LYS A 5 12.95 -14.33 3.88
C LYS A 5 13.45 -13.05 3.23
N ARG A 6 12.87 -11.91 3.58
CA ARG A 6 13.16 -10.59 3.02
C ARG A 6 14.58 -10.16 3.39
N ALA A 7 15.42 -9.91 2.38
CA ALA A 7 16.74 -9.31 2.53
C ALA A 7 16.90 -8.17 1.52
N VAL A 8 16.49 -6.96 1.90
CA VAL A 8 16.59 -5.75 1.05
C VAL A 8 17.27 -4.63 1.84
N PRO A 9 18.36 -4.04 1.34
CA PRO A 9 18.95 -2.84 1.91
C PRO A 9 17.93 -1.69 1.91
N MET A 10 17.87 -0.91 2.99
CA MET A 10 16.92 0.20 3.15
C MET A 10 16.96 1.17 1.97
N GLU A 11 18.17 1.49 1.49
CA GLU A 11 18.41 2.44 0.40
C GLU A 11 17.92 1.94 -0.96
N LYS A 12 17.55 0.65 -1.05
CA LYS A 12 17.01 0.01 -2.24
C LYS A 12 15.59 -0.50 -2.03
N ASP A 13 15.02 -0.35 -0.83
CA ASP A 13 13.66 -0.77 -0.57
C ASP A 13 12.68 0.24 -1.15
N TYR A 14 12.26 -0.03 -2.37
CA TYR A 14 11.20 0.70 -3.04
C TYR A 14 10.23 -0.28 -3.66
N PHE A 15 8.98 0.12 -3.77
CA PHE A 15 7.99 -0.59 -4.57
C PHE A 15 7.39 0.33 -5.61
N THR A 16 7.10 -0.26 -6.76
CA THR A 16 6.53 0.42 -7.91
C THR A 16 5.05 0.13 -7.99
N LEU A 17 4.22 1.17 -8.11
CA LEU A 17 2.80 1.04 -8.35
C LEU A 17 2.54 0.56 -9.79
N MET A 18 1.56 -0.33 -9.96
CA MET A 18 1.15 -0.85 -11.26
C MET A 18 0.22 0.11 -12.01
N ASP A 19 0.19 -0.02 -13.34
CA ASP A 19 -0.67 0.77 -14.23
C ASP A 19 -1.96 0.02 -14.55
N TYR A 20 -3.06 0.75 -14.54
CA TYR A 20 -4.39 0.21 -14.76
C TYR A 20 -5.16 1.12 -15.72
N SER A 21 -6.07 0.54 -16.49
CA SER A 21 -6.91 1.33 -17.37
C SER A 21 -8.00 2.01 -16.56
N ALA A 22 -8.04 3.35 -16.53
CA ALA A 22 -9.11 4.08 -15.87
C ALA A 22 -10.52 3.74 -16.41
N LYS A 23 -10.61 3.23 -17.64
CA LYS A 23 -11.86 2.82 -18.28
C LYS A 23 -12.34 1.44 -17.83
N TRP A 24 -11.42 0.48 -17.70
CA TRP A 24 -11.75 -0.92 -17.46
C TRP A 24 -11.54 -1.34 -16.00
N ASP A 25 -10.58 -0.69 -15.34
CA ASP A 25 -10.03 -1.07 -14.04
C ASP A 25 -10.14 0.12 -13.05
N VAL A 26 -11.37 0.63 -12.87
CA VAL A 26 -11.64 1.86 -12.09
C VAL A 26 -11.10 1.76 -10.65
N ILE A 27 -11.33 0.63 -9.98
CA ILE A 27 -10.92 0.42 -8.59
C ILE A 27 -9.40 0.43 -8.43
N PRO A 28 -8.62 -0.43 -9.10
CA PRO A 28 -7.17 -0.41 -8.92
C PRO A 28 -6.57 0.90 -9.44
N THR A 29 -7.12 1.54 -10.48
CA THR A 29 -6.70 2.89 -10.92
C THR A 29 -6.82 3.92 -9.78
N MET A 30 -7.95 3.92 -9.06
CA MET A 30 -8.15 4.80 -7.91
C MET A 30 -7.20 4.42 -6.76
N LEU A 31 -7.02 3.12 -6.49
CA LEU A 31 -6.16 2.62 -5.42
C LEU A 31 -4.68 2.98 -5.64
N THR A 32 -4.21 3.02 -6.88
CA THR A 32 -2.82 3.37 -7.23
C THR A 32 -2.62 4.83 -7.61
N GLN A 33 -3.63 5.69 -7.49
CA GLN A 33 -3.51 7.10 -7.85
C GLN A 33 -2.49 7.80 -6.94
N ASN A 34 -1.37 8.23 -7.50
CA ASN A 34 -0.30 8.92 -6.77
C ASN A 34 0.48 9.86 -7.70
N HIS A 35 1.21 10.81 -7.12
CA HIS A 35 2.04 11.78 -7.84
C HIS A 35 3.40 11.21 -8.26
N THR A 36 3.77 10.04 -7.74
CA THR A 36 4.93 9.24 -8.14
C THR A 36 4.53 7.77 -8.20
N ARG A 37 5.19 7.01 -9.08
CA ARG A 37 5.02 5.56 -9.17
C ARG A 37 5.92 4.78 -8.22
N LEU A 38 7.06 5.37 -7.86
CA LEU A 38 8.06 4.76 -7.02
C LEU A 38 7.87 5.27 -5.60
N VAL A 39 7.57 4.36 -4.67
CA VAL A 39 7.30 4.67 -3.27
C VAL A 39 8.37 4.01 -2.42
N LYS A 40 8.91 4.74 -1.44
CA LYS A 40 9.84 4.18 -0.46
C LYS A 40 9.14 3.06 0.30
N GLY A 41 9.81 1.94 0.45
CA GLY A 41 9.37 0.90 1.36
C GLY A 41 9.46 1.39 2.80
N PHE A 42 8.65 0.79 3.65
CA PHE A 42 8.63 0.99 5.09
C PHE A 42 8.27 -0.34 5.75
N MET A 43 8.83 -0.60 6.92
CA MET A 43 8.72 -1.89 7.59
C MET A 43 7.54 -1.92 8.55
N GLY A 44 7.07 -3.13 8.82
CA GLY A 44 6.05 -3.43 9.82
C GLY A 44 6.05 -4.92 10.10
N GLN A 45 5.17 -5.37 11.01
CA GLN A 45 5.11 -6.79 11.40
C GLN A 45 4.96 -7.72 10.19
N THR A 46 4.11 -7.34 9.23
CA THR A 46 4.04 -7.97 7.91
C THR A 46 4.29 -6.90 6.85
N THR A 47 5.45 -6.97 6.20
CA THR A 47 5.87 -5.96 5.22
C THR A 47 5.48 -6.32 3.79
N ALA A 48 5.45 -7.61 3.44
CA ALA A 48 5.15 -8.06 2.08
C ALA A 48 4.75 -9.53 2.02
N TYR A 49 4.21 -9.94 0.87
CA TYR A 49 3.91 -11.34 0.54
C TYR A 49 4.71 -11.83 -0.68
N ASN A 50 5.00 -13.14 -0.73
CA ASN A 50 5.50 -13.79 -1.93
C ASN A 50 4.37 -13.84 -2.98
N PRO A 51 4.53 -13.24 -4.17
CA PRO A 51 3.54 -13.29 -5.25
C PRO A 51 3.08 -14.72 -5.61
N ASP A 52 3.96 -15.72 -5.54
CA ASP A 52 3.62 -17.12 -5.88
C ASP A 52 2.58 -17.74 -4.94
N ASN A 53 2.47 -17.20 -3.72
CA ASN A 53 1.51 -17.65 -2.72
C ASN A 53 0.21 -16.82 -2.73
N ILE A 54 0.11 -15.83 -3.61
CA ILE A 54 -1.08 -14.98 -3.74
C ILE A 54 -2.06 -15.66 -4.68
N LYS A 55 -3.33 -15.72 -4.28
CA LYS A 55 -4.40 -16.29 -5.12
C LYS A 55 -4.53 -15.48 -6.41
N ALA A 56 -4.77 -16.15 -7.53
CA ALA A 56 -4.87 -15.51 -8.85
C ALA A 56 -5.94 -14.39 -8.95
N ASN A 57 -6.97 -14.43 -8.10
CA ASN A 57 -8.03 -13.42 -8.07
C ASN A 57 -7.70 -12.19 -7.19
N VAL A 58 -6.50 -12.15 -6.60
CA VAL A 58 -5.99 -11.01 -5.83
C VAL A 58 -5.04 -10.23 -6.71
N LEU A 59 -5.29 -8.93 -6.86
CA LEU A 59 -4.48 -8.04 -7.67
C LEU A 59 -3.25 -7.60 -6.85
N VAL A 60 -2.07 -7.72 -7.45
CA VAL A 60 -0.86 -7.06 -6.97
C VAL A 60 -0.82 -5.67 -7.60
N MET A 61 -0.89 -4.64 -6.78
CA MET A 61 -0.92 -3.23 -7.19
C MET A 61 0.40 -2.51 -6.94
N GLY A 62 1.29 -3.07 -6.12
CA GLY A 62 2.60 -2.52 -5.82
C GLY A 62 3.61 -3.62 -5.58
N GLU A 63 4.72 -3.56 -6.31
CA GLU A 63 5.75 -4.59 -6.34
C GLU A 63 7.13 -4.02 -5.99
N ASN A 64 7.85 -4.64 -5.06
CA ASN A 64 9.28 -4.44 -4.93
C ASN A 64 9.99 -5.36 -5.93
N LYS A 65 10.57 -4.77 -6.98
CA LYS A 65 11.24 -5.51 -8.06
C LYS A 65 12.59 -6.10 -7.65
N VAL A 66 13.23 -5.55 -6.61
CA VAL A 66 14.57 -6.00 -6.17
C VAL A 66 14.49 -7.40 -5.57
N ASN A 67 13.40 -7.73 -4.87
CA ASN A 67 13.20 -9.04 -4.26
C ASN A 67 11.93 -9.77 -4.72
N GLY A 68 11.21 -9.23 -5.69
CA GLY A 68 10.00 -9.82 -6.25
C GLY A 68 8.86 -9.93 -5.24
N GLU A 69 8.64 -8.92 -4.40
CA GLU A 69 7.62 -8.95 -3.35
C GLU A 69 6.39 -8.12 -3.67
N ALA A 70 5.22 -8.64 -3.30
CA ALA A 70 3.97 -7.90 -3.32
C ALA A 70 3.82 -7.05 -2.05
N ARG A 71 3.85 -5.73 -2.22
CA ARG A 71 3.80 -4.72 -1.14
C ARG A 71 2.43 -4.07 -1.00
N TYR A 72 1.64 -4.06 -2.08
CA TYR A 72 0.31 -3.49 -2.11
C TYR A 72 -0.61 -4.40 -2.91
N ILE A 73 -1.66 -4.95 -2.29
CA ILE A 73 -2.56 -5.91 -2.93
C ILE A 73 -4.02 -5.60 -2.61
N HIS A 74 -4.91 -5.99 -3.51
CA HIS A 74 -6.35 -5.79 -3.36
C HIS A 74 -7.12 -7.01 -3.86
N GLY A 75 -8.21 -7.35 -3.17
CA GLY A 75 -9.07 -8.45 -3.59
C GLY A 75 -10.49 -8.33 -3.07
N VAL A 76 -11.39 -9.08 -3.69
CA VAL A 76 -12.81 -9.18 -3.31
C VAL A 76 -13.04 -10.47 -2.53
N LYS A 77 -13.78 -10.38 -1.42
CA LYS A 77 -14.19 -11.55 -0.62
C LYS A 77 -15.66 -11.40 -0.23
N GLY A 78 -16.51 -12.26 -0.80
CA GLY A 78 -17.95 -12.22 -0.57
C GLY A 78 -18.54 -10.90 -1.07
N LYS A 79 -19.24 -10.17 -0.19
CA LYS A 79 -19.85 -8.87 -0.49
C LYS A 79 -18.94 -7.67 -0.21
N GLY A 80 -17.70 -7.92 0.21
CA GLY A 80 -16.73 -6.90 0.58
C GLY A 80 -15.44 -7.04 -0.18
N PHE A 81 -14.54 -6.09 0.04
CA PHE A 81 -13.19 -6.10 -0.48
C PHE A 81 -12.19 -5.94 0.66
N PHE A 82 -10.94 -6.29 0.39
CA PHE A 82 -9.82 -6.02 1.27
C PHE A 82 -8.67 -5.42 0.47
N THR A 83 -7.90 -4.59 1.14
CA THR A 83 -6.67 -4.02 0.61
C THR A 83 -5.60 -4.22 1.69
N PHE A 84 -4.49 -4.81 1.32
CA PHE A 84 -3.30 -4.87 2.16
C PHE A 84 -2.25 -3.92 1.58
N TYR A 85 -1.77 -3.01 2.42
CA TYR A 85 -0.67 -2.10 2.13
C TYR A 85 0.39 -2.32 3.20
N GLY A 86 1.53 -2.88 2.79
CA GLY A 86 2.49 -3.46 3.72
C GLY A 86 3.35 -2.41 4.43
N GLY A 87 3.73 -2.71 5.67
CA GLY A 87 4.51 -1.84 6.54
C GLY A 87 3.68 -1.17 7.64
N HIS A 88 4.31 -0.33 8.46
CA HIS A 88 3.69 0.39 9.57
C HIS A 88 3.45 1.87 9.23
N ASP A 89 4.53 2.64 9.05
CA ASP A 89 4.48 4.07 8.80
C ASP A 89 5.22 4.40 7.49
N PRO A 90 4.56 4.99 6.48
CA PRO A 90 5.20 5.27 5.20
C PRO A 90 6.36 6.29 5.23
N GLU A 91 6.45 7.10 6.26
CA GLU A 91 7.51 8.12 6.41
C GLU A 91 8.52 7.77 7.52
N ASP A 92 8.32 6.64 8.20
CA ASP A 92 9.28 6.05 9.12
C ASP A 92 9.60 4.60 8.74
N TYR A 93 10.78 4.41 8.14
CA TYR A 93 11.20 3.12 7.59
C TYR A 93 11.17 1.98 8.61
N GLN A 94 11.54 2.25 9.87
CA GLN A 94 11.59 1.26 10.95
C GLN A 94 11.09 1.88 12.26
N HIS A 95 9.77 1.95 12.41
CA HIS A 95 9.17 2.41 13.66
C HIS A 95 9.21 1.33 14.74
N ARG A 96 9.88 1.60 15.87
CA ARG A 96 9.98 0.70 17.02
C ARG A 96 9.07 1.17 18.16
N VAL A 97 8.75 0.23 19.05
CA VAL A 97 7.97 0.55 20.26
C VAL A 97 8.76 1.54 21.11
N GLY A 98 8.18 2.71 21.34
CA GLY A 98 8.79 3.80 22.11
C GLY A 98 9.38 4.93 21.26
N ASP A 99 9.47 4.76 19.94
CA ASP A 99 9.87 5.84 19.03
C ASP A 99 8.81 6.95 19.04
N PRO A 100 9.22 8.22 18.84
CA PRO A 100 8.27 9.32 18.76
C PRO A 100 7.33 9.12 17.57
N LYS A 101 6.09 9.56 17.71
CA LYS A 101 5.12 9.53 16.60
C LYS A 101 5.64 10.37 15.43
N THR A 102 5.33 9.94 14.21
CA THR A 102 5.56 10.75 13.00
C THR A 102 4.67 11.98 13.01
N GLU A 103 5.28 13.15 12.83
CA GLU A 103 4.56 14.43 12.73
C GLU A 103 4.10 14.64 11.28
N LEU A 104 2.84 14.31 10.98
CA LEU A 104 2.26 14.36 9.62
C LEU A 104 2.42 15.71 8.92
N GLU A 105 2.47 16.80 9.69
CA GLU A 105 2.67 18.16 9.17
C GLU A 105 4.01 18.33 8.45
N LEU A 106 5.02 17.52 8.80
CA LEU A 106 6.33 17.51 8.13
C LEU A 106 6.32 16.76 6.79
N HIS A 107 5.25 16.01 6.48
CA HIS A 107 5.16 15.15 5.31
C HIS A 107 3.94 15.46 4.40
N PRO A 108 3.71 16.74 4.02
CA PRO A 108 2.49 17.14 3.30
C PRO A 108 2.37 16.51 1.90
N ASN A 109 3.49 16.08 1.32
CA ASN A 109 3.55 15.45 -0.01
C ASN A 109 3.96 13.98 0.04
N SER A 110 3.81 13.31 1.19
CA SER A 110 4.14 11.88 1.31
C SER A 110 3.38 11.03 0.28
N PRO A 111 4.08 10.28 -0.59
CA PRO A 111 3.42 9.37 -1.51
C PRO A 111 2.74 8.22 -0.75
N GLY A 112 3.35 7.75 0.33
CA GLY A 112 2.82 6.62 1.08
C GLY A 112 1.56 6.96 1.86
N TYR A 113 1.53 8.10 2.55
CA TYR A 113 0.31 8.58 3.21
C TYR A 113 -0.80 8.90 2.22
N ARG A 114 -0.47 9.45 1.03
CA ARG A 114 -1.46 9.72 -0.02
C ARG A 114 -2.26 8.46 -0.40
N LEU A 115 -1.59 7.32 -0.56
CA LEU A 115 -2.26 6.05 -0.89
C LEU A 115 -3.25 5.64 0.21
N ILE A 116 -2.89 5.83 1.48
CA ILE A 116 -3.76 5.48 2.61
C ILE A 116 -4.95 6.44 2.68
N LEU A 117 -4.69 7.74 2.77
CA LEU A 117 -5.69 8.75 3.07
C LEU A 117 -6.67 8.96 1.93
N ASN A 118 -6.17 9.03 0.69
CA ASN A 118 -7.01 9.35 -0.45
C ASN A 118 -7.62 8.10 -1.09
N ASN A 119 -6.91 6.97 -1.06
CA ASN A 119 -7.29 5.83 -1.88
C ASN A 119 -7.84 4.67 -1.06
N VAL A 120 -7.34 4.42 0.14
CA VAL A 120 -7.85 3.32 1.00
C VAL A 120 -8.97 3.79 1.91
N LEU A 121 -8.78 4.88 2.65
CA LEU A 121 -9.73 5.32 3.67
C LEU A 121 -10.91 6.11 3.09
N PHE A 122 -10.68 6.97 2.11
CA PHE A 122 -11.74 7.80 1.53
C PHE A 122 -12.86 6.98 0.87
N PRO A 123 -12.57 5.95 0.05
CA PRO A 123 -13.62 5.11 -0.55
C PRO A 123 -14.30 4.16 0.45
N ALA A 124 -13.62 3.81 1.54
CA ALA A 124 -14.15 2.95 2.60
C ALA A 124 -15.06 3.69 3.59
N ALA A 125 -15.04 5.02 3.58
CA ALA A 125 -15.88 5.83 4.45
C ALA A 125 -17.37 5.70 4.07
N LYS A 126 -18.22 5.45 5.06
CA LYS A 126 -19.67 5.34 4.87
C LYS A 126 -20.20 6.68 4.35
N LYS A 127 -20.84 6.68 3.17
CA LYS A 127 -21.49 7.89 2.63
C LYS A 127 -22.45 8.46 3.68
N LYS A 128 -22.27 9.73 4.06
CA LYS A 128 -23.25 10.43 4.89
C LYS A 128 -24.60 10.40 4.16
N LYS A 129 -25.67 9.98 4.85
CA LYS A 129 -27.02 10.08 4.31
C LYS A 129 -27.28 11.55 3.98
N LYS A 130 -27.60 11.86 2.73
CA LYS A 130 -28.08 13.20 2.36
C LYS A 130 -29.39 13.43 3.11
N LYS A 131 -29.53 14.59 3.77
CA LYS A 131 -30.84 15.03 4.24
C LYS A 131 -31.67 15.30 2.98
N THR A 132 -32.68 14.48 2.75
CA THR A 132 -33.86 14.87 1.96
C THR A 132 -34.74 15.75 2.83
#